data_AF-A0A137PDD0-F1
#
_entry.id   AF-A0A137PDD0-F1
#
_cell.length_a   1.000
_cell.length_b   1.000
_cell.length_c   1.000
_cell.angle_alpha   90.00
_cell.angle_beta   90.00
_cell.angle_gamma   90.00
#
_symmetry.space_group_name_H-M   'P 1'
#
loop_
_entity.id
_entity.type
_entity.pdbx_description
1 polymer ?
#
loop_
_entity_poly.entity_id
_entity_poly.type
_entity_poly.pdbx_seq_one_letter_code
_entity_poly.pdbx_strand_id
1 'polypeptide(L)'
;MWGFYKELKQKSKWVKISLLASFLQFAIVSILEAIVLSKTLSDLRHTAELLDTVHEKSKALNDPSIYKDFYSLYKKQFSLPVYFSLFIFAQLFQFYLCFDGTINQNTMQIIVLACFNFLLWSYGGIQFYQTTTASKDFNTFKMEKLSEIDLQFSPIVIPITLTIIFLLAATSIFFSFIAHKLYQEYGWSLYKRIGADVQMKKMYKIYHVFVLILKLDVFFFLMFSGQLLFLVIIFSSAQDIIIHVIASILIGSVLLVLAYWAVKNENRWGVISFIIGCIGTLGYFILKLVGIHLNVDHNNPVDDRYLGSRIFLTSFALLCIIFNISTMIVAFLCYKNFNRGLKHHINDSPRPDDILSVSHQPKNSRLPQRWSLE
;
A
#
# COMPACT_ATOMS: atom_id res chain seq x y z
N MET A 1 -10.20 24.00 9.42
CA MET A 1 -9.41 23.58 10.63
C MET A 1 -10.24 23.68 11.92
N TRP A 2 -11.02 24.75 12.16
CA TRP A 2 -11.80 24.93 13.40
C TRP A 2 -13.00 23.96 13.57
N GLY A 3 -13.70 23.60 12.49
CA GLY A 3 -14.78 22.59 12.53
C GLY A 3 -14.28 21.18 12.87
N PHE A 4 -13.15 20.77 12.30
CA PHE A 4 -12.49 19.49 12.57
C PHE A 4 -12.08 19.35 14.05
N TYR A 5 -11.60 20.43 14.67
CA TYR A 5 -11.25 20.44 16.09
C TYR A 5 -12.46 20.24 17.00
N LYS A 6 -13.62 20.79 16.63
CA LYS A 6 -14.88 20.67 17.39
C LYS A 6 -15.43 19.24 17.32
N GLU A 7 -15.40 18.62 16.13
CA GLU A 7 -15.76 17.21 15.94
C GLU A 7 -14.80 16.25 16.67
N LEU A 8 -13.49 16.52 16.61
CA LEU A 8 -12.50 15.75 17.35
C LEU A 8 -12.74 15.82 18.86
N LYS A 9 -13.12 16.98 19.40
CA LYS A 9 -13.32 17.15 20.85
C LYS A 9 -14.41 16.22 21.39
N GLN A 10 -15.45 15.97 20.60
CA GLN A 10 -16.57 15.06 20.89
C GLN A 10 -16.24 13.56 20.71
N LYS A 11 -15.13 13.22 20.04
CA LYS A 11 -14.73 11.83 19.82
C LYS A 11 -14.02 11.20 21.02
N SER A 12 -14.14 9.87 21.08
CA SER A 12 -13.52 9.00 22.09
C SER A 12 -12.01 9.21 22.22
N LYS A 13 -11.51 9.00 23.44
CA LYS A 13 -10.08 9.10 23.76
C LYS A 13 -9.23 8.20 22.85
N TRP A 14 -9.71 6.99 22.56
CA TRP A 14 -8.99 6.02 21.71
C TRP A 14 -8.82 6.49 20.27
N VAL A 15 -9.79 7.23 19.73
CA VAL A 15 -9.72 7.80 18.38
C VAL A 15 -8.67 8.91 18.29
N LYS A 16 -8.58 9.75 19.33
CA LYS A 16 -7.56 10.80 19.41
C LYS A 16 -6.16 10.18 19.50
N ILE A 17 -6.01 9.15 20.33
CA ILE A 17 -4.74 8.42 20.49
C ILE A 17 -4.35 7.74 19.17
N SER A 18 -5.28 7.09 18.47
CA SER A 18 -4.97 6.41 17.21
C SER A 18 -4.50 7.37 16.12
N LEU A 19 -5.19 8.52 15.98
CA LEU A 19 -4.83 9.56 15.01
C LEU A 19 -3.46 10.18 15.33
N LEU A 20 -3.22 10.50 16.60
CA LEU A 20 -1.94 11.04 17.04
C LEU A 20 -0.80 10.04 16.81
N ALA A 21 -1.01 8.77 17.16
CA ALA A 21 -0.03 7.71 16.97
C ALA A 21 0.29 7.49 15.48
N SER A 22 -0.73 7.52 14.61
CA SER A 22 -0.55 7.38 13.16
C SER A 22 0.18 8.56 12.56
N PHE A 23 -0.13 9.78 13.03
CA PHE A 23 0.60 10.98 12.62
C PHE A 23 2.06 10.96 13.07
N LEU A 24 2.33 10.57 14.32
CA LEU A 24 3.69 10.46 14.86
C LEU A 24 4.50 9.39 14.11
N GLN A 25 3.90 8.20 13.87
CA GLN A 25 4.54 7.16 13.05
C GLN A 25 4.87 7.71 11.65
N PHE A 26 3.88 8.31 10.98
CA PHE A 26 4.07 8.89 9.65
C PHE A 26 5.20 9.92 9.63
N ALA A 27 5.21 10.87 10.57
CA ALA A 27 6.21 11.94 10.63
C ALA A 27 7.62 11.38 10.91
N ILE A 28 7.78 10.54 11.94
CA ILE A 28 9.08 10.01 12.35
C ILE A 28 9.65 9.10 11.26
N VAL A 29 8.86 8.15 10.75
CA VAL A 29 9.33 7.21 9.72
C VAL A 29 9.64 7.95 8.43
N SER A 30 8.81 8.90 8.00
CA SER A 30 9.07 9.66 6.77
C SER A 30 10.32 10.54 6.86
N ILE A 31 10.62 11.12 8.03
CA ILE A 31 11.86 11.88 8.25
C ILE A 31 13.07 10.96 8.15
N LEU A 32 13.04 9.80 8.84
CA LEU A 32 14.14 8.83 8.79
C LEU A 32 14.36 8.29 7.37
N GLU A 33 13.28 7.95 6.66
CA GLU A 33 13.33 7.52 5.26
C GLU A 33 13.86 8.63 4.34
N ALA A 34 13.45 9.88 4.53
CA ALA A 34 13.96 11.00 3.74
C ALA A 34 15.47 11.21 3.96
N ILE A 35 15.98 11.02 5.18
CA ILE A 35 17.41 11.06 5.48
C ILE A 35 18.13 9.92 4.73
N VAL A 36 17.63 8.68 4.84
CA VAL A 36 18.20 7.52 4.14
C VAL A 36 18.22 7.74 2.64
N LEU A 37 17.09 8.15 2.06
CA LEU A 37 16.95 8.48 0.65
C LEU A 37 17.95 9.54 0.21
N SER A 38 18.10 10.63 0.97
CA SER A 38 19.05 11.71 0.61
C SER A 38 20.50 11.23 0.57
N LYS A 39 20.88 10.35 1.52
CA LYS A 39 22.22 9.75 1.57
C LYS A 39 22.42 8.77 0.43
N THR A 40 21.46 7.87 0.19
CA THR A 40 21.54 6.94 -0.94
C THR A 40 21.57 7.65 -2.29
N LEU A 41 20.84 8.75 -2.49
CA LEU A 41 20.95 9.54 -3.72
C LEU A 41 22.34 10.18 -3.86
N SER A 42 22.93 10.65 -2.77
CA SER A 42 24.28 11.23 -2.79
C SER A 42 25.32 10.16 -3.16
N ASP A 43 25.24 8.99 -2.54
CA ASP A 43 26.11 7.85 -2.85
C ASP A 43 25.92 7.39 -4.31
N LEU A 44 24.68 7.34 -4.80
CA LEU A 44 24.36 6.94 -6.17
C LEU A 44 24.92 7.91 -7.21
N ARG A 45 24.86 9.22 -6.94
CA ARG A 45 25.45 10.25 -7.82
C ARG A 45 26.96 10.07 -7.92
N HIS A 46 27.62 9.84 -6.79
CA HIS A 46 29.06 9.58 -6.77
C HIS A 46 29.42 8.29 -7.54
N THR A 47 28.67 7.20 -7.35
CA THR A 47 28.86 5.97 -8.14
C THR A 47 28.64 6.18 -9.63
N ALA A 48 27.68 7.05 -10.01
CA ALA A 48 27.43 7.39 -11.42
C ALA A 48 28.59 8.13 -12.06
N GLU A 49 29.21 9.08 -11.35
CA GLU A 49 30.39 9.82 -11.84
C GLU A 49 31.61 8.90 -12.04
N LEU A 50 31.72 7.84 -11.24
CA LEU A 50 32.78 6.85 -11.37
C LEU A 50 32.59 5.88 -12.54
N LEU A 51 31.40 5.86 -13.16
CA LEU A 51 31.09 4.89 -14.23
C LEU A 51 32.01 5.05 -15.44
N ASP A 52 32.28 6.28 -15.86
CA ASP A 52 33.16 6.58 -17.00
C ASP A 52 34.62 6.22 -16.67
N THR A 53 35.08 6.58 -15.47
CA THR A 53 36.43 6.24 -14.98
C THR A 53 36.67 4.73 -14.93
N VAL A 54 35.68 3.97 -14.44
CA VAL A 54 35.76 2.51 -14.39
C VAL A 54 35.72 1.92 -15.80
N HIS A 55 34.96 2.51 -16.71
CA HIS A 55 34.92 2.10 -18.12
C HIS A 55 36.29 2.27 -18.80
N GLU A 56 36.96 3.40 -18.58
CA GLU A 56 38.31 3.65 -19.09
C GLU A 56 39.35 2.69 -18.48
N LYS A 57 39.30 2.49 -17.14
CA LYS A 57 40.22 1.57 -16.45
C LYS A 57 40.03 0.12 -16.91
N SER A 58 38.78 -0.30 -17.15
CA SER A 58 38.46 -1.62 -17.71
C SER A 58 39.05 -1.81 -19.11
N LYS A 59 39.00 -0.79 -19.97
CA LYS A 59 39.66 -0.80 -21.29
C LYS A 59 41.17 -0.87 -21.17
N ALA A 60 41.77 -0.07 -20.28
CA ALA A 60 43.22 -0.07 -20.08
C ALA A 60 43.77 -1.41 -19.60
N LEU A 61 43.00 -2.14 -18.78
CA LEU A 61 43.36 -3.47 -18.27
C LEU A 61 42.99 -4.62 -19.22
N ASN A 62 42.32 -4.34 -20.36
CA ASN A 62 41.75 -5.36 -21.25
C ASN A 62 40.85 -6.39 -20.55
N ASP A 63 40.27 -6.04 -19.41
CA ASP A 63 39.37 -6.91 -18.66
C ASP A 63 37.94 -6.30 -18.63
N PRO A 64 37.03 -6.78 -19.50
CA PRO A 64 35.67 -6.28 -19.56
C PRO A 64 34.82 -6.71 -18.35
N SER A 65 35.27 -7.67 -17.53
CA SER A 65 34.52 -8.13 -16.36
C SER A 65 34.39 -7.03 -15.30
N ILE A 66 35.39 -6.17 -15.16
CA ILE A 66 35.41 -5.06 -14.19
C ILE A 66 34.24 -4.10 -14.43
N TYR A 67 34.06 -3.66 -15.69
CA TYR A 67 32.96 -2.76 -16.03
C TYR A 67 31.60 -3.46 -15.91
N LYS A 68 31.48 -4.73 -16.34
CA LYS A 68 30.23 -5.49 -16.22
C LYS A 68 29.79 -5.62 -14.75
N ASP A 69 30.71 -5.97 -13.86
CA ASP A 69 30.42 -6.14 -12.44
C ASP A 69 30.09 -4.79 -11.78
N PHE A 70 30.84 -3.74 -12.10
CA PHE A 70 30.56 -2.40 -11.60
C PHE A 70 29.18 -1.88 -12.03
N TYR A 71 28.84 -2.07 -13.30
CA TYR A 71 27.54 -1.68 -13.83
C TYR A 71 26.39 -2.47 -13.18
N SER A 72 26.62 -3.74 -12.84
CA SER A 72 25.67 -4.56 -12.09
C SER A 72 25.41 -4.01 -10.68
N LEU A 73 26.46 -3.50 -10.01
CA LEU A 73 26.37 -2.85 -8.70
C LEU A 73 25.63 -1.52 -8.79
N TYR A 74 25.97 -0.71 -9.79
CA TYR A 74 25.29 0.54 -10.07
C TYR A 74 23.78 0.32 -10.24
N LYS A 75 23.35 -0.67 -11.04
CA LYS A 75 21.94 -1.03 -11.19
C LYS A 75 21.27 -1.41 -9.86
N LYS A 76 21.93 -2.21 -9.02
CA LYS A 76 21.42 -2.58 -7.69
C LYS A 76 21.26 -1.37 -6.77
N GLN A 77 22.20 -0.43 -6.80
CA GLN A 77 22.10 0.80 -5.98
C GLN A 77 21.04 1.75 -6.53
N PHE A 78 20.89 1.81 -7.85
CA PHE A 78 19.97 2.68 -8.55
C PHE A 78 18.50 2.37 -8.25
N SER A 79 18.16 1.12 -7.92
CA SER A 79 16.80 0.74 -7.53
C SER A 79 16.42 1.18 -6.12
N LEU A 80 17.37 1.34 -5.19
CA LEU A 80 17.12 1.62 -3.77
C LEU A 80 16.32 2.92 -3.52
N PRO A 81 16.65 4.08 -4.13
CA PRO A 81 15.89 5.33 -3.92
C PRO A 81 14.39 5.23 -4.22
N VAL A 82 14.02 4.42 -5.21
CA VAL A 82 12.61 4.19 -5.57
C VAL A 82 11.88 3.53 -4.42
N TYR A 83 12.50 2.53 -3.80
CA TYR A 83 11.90 1.81 -2.69
C TYR A 83 11.72 2.69 -1.46
N PHE A 84 12.74 3.47 -1.10
CA PHE A 84 12.60 4.46 -0.01
C PHE A 84 11.46 5.47 -0.30
N SER A 85 11.34 5.93 -1.56
CA SER A 85 10.25 6.84 -1.97
C SER A 85 8.86 6.20 -1.85
N LEU A 86 8.72 4.95 -2.29
CA LEU A 86 7.47 4.19 -2.18
C LEU A 86 7.12 3.93 -0.72
N PHE A 87 8.12 3.75 0.16
CA PHE A 87 7.85 3.55 1.58
C PHE A 87 7.28 4.80 2.24
N ILE A 88 7.79 5.99 1.90
CA ILE A 88 7.22 7.27 2.35
C ILE A 88 5.76 7.39 1.90
N PHE A 89 5.47 7.06 0.63
CA PHE A 89 4.11 7.08 0.12
C PHE A 89 3.21 6.05 0.83
N ALA A 90 3.75 4.90 1.23
CA ALA A 90 3.04 3.90 2.02
C ALA A 90 2.69 4.38 3.45
N GLN A 91 3.59 5.12 4.10
CA GLN A 91 3.32 5.73 5.40
C GLN A 91 2.22 6.80 5.31
N LEU A 92 2.24 7.61 4.24
CA LEU A 92 1.19 8.60 3.98
C LEU A 92 -0.18 7.91 3.81
N PHE A 93 -0.22 6.80 3.07
CA PHE A 93 -1.44 6.03 2.89
C PHE A 93 -1.92 5.37 4.18
N GLN A 94 -1.03 4.90 5.05
CA GLN A 94 -1.37 4.40 6.39
C GLN A 94 -2.09 5.46 7.21
N PHE A 95 -1.56 6.68 7.22
CA PHE A 95 -2.18 7.81 7.91
C PHE A 95 -3.55 8.15 7.32
N TYR A 96 -3.66 8.19 6.00
CA TYR A 96 -4.94 8.36 5.30
C TYR A 96 -5.98 7.30 5.69
N LEU A 97 -5.59 6.01 5.73
CA LEU A 97 -6.50 4.94 6.14
C LEU A 97 -6.94 5.09 7.62
N CYS A 98 -6.04 5.52 8.50
CA CYS A 98 -6.40 5.80 9.89
C CYS A 98 -7.39 6.96 10.00
N PHE A 99 -7.13 8.04 9.26
CA PHE A 99 -7.98 9.21 9.21
C PHE A 99 -9.38 8.89 8.69
N ASP A 100 -9.47 8.25 7.52
CA ASP A 100 -10.74 7.86 6.92
C ASP A 100 -11.51 6.86 7.80
N GLY A 101 -10.82 5.91 8.44
CA GLY A 101 -11.44 4.90 9.31
C GLY A 101 -12.00 5.49 10.60
N THR A 102 -11.34 6.51 11.15
CA THR A 102 -11.79 7.20 12.37
C THR A 102 -12.88 8.23 12.11
N ILE A 103 -12.96 8.80 10.90
CA ILE A 103 -14.08 9.65 10.48
C ILE A 103 -15.33 8.82 10.25
N ASN A 104 -15.22 7.75 9.46
CA ASN A 104 -16.37 6.93 9.08
C ASN A 104 -16.81 5.94 10.17
N GLN A 105 -16.08 5.86 11.29
CA GLN A 105 -16.30 4.88 12.37
C GLN A 105 -16.43 3.43 11.85
N ASN A 106 -15.64 3.10 10.83
CA ASN A 106 -15.73 1.80 10.16
C ASN A 106 -14.90 0.75 10.91
N THR A 107 -15.56 -0.25 11.51
CA THR A 107 -14.91 -1.34 12.23
C THR A 107 -13.96 -2.16 11.36
N MET A 108 -14.33 -2.39 10.09
CA MET A 108 -13.53 -3.22 9.19
C MET A 108 -12.23 -2.51 8.79
N GLN A 109 -12.28 -1.19 8.65
CA GLN A 109 -11.13 -0.38 8.30
C GLN A 109 -10.05 -0.38 9.38
N ILE A 110 -10.43 -0.45 10.66
CA ILE A 110 -9.48 -0.56 11.76
C ILE A 110 -8.72 -1.89 11.73
N ILE A 111 -9.41 -2.99 11.43
CA ILE A 111 -8.78 -4.31 11.32
C ILE A 111 -7.76 -4.29 10.19
N VAL A 112 -8.14 -3.75 9.02
CA VAL A 112 -7.23 -3.59 7.90
C VAL A 112 -6.07 -2.66 8.23
N LEU A 113 -6.29 -1.57 8.97
CA LEU A 113 -5.22 -0.67 9.40
C LEU A 113 -4.18 -1.40 10.27
N ALA A 114 -4.62 -2.30 11.16
CA ALA A 114 -3.71 -3.12 11.96
C ALA A 114 -2.91 -4.09 11.07
N CYS A 115 -3.58 -4.82 10.15
CA CYS A 115 -2.90 -5.69 9.19
C CYS A 115 -1.92 -4.91 8.29
N PHE A 116 -2.28 -3.70 7.87
CA PHE A 116 -1.45 -2.86 7.01
C PHE A 116 -0.17 -2.41 7.73
N ASN A 117 -0.21 -2.15 9.04
CA ASN A 117 1.00 -1.87 9.82
C ASN A 117 1.99 -3.06 9.81
N PHE A 118 1.50 -4.30 9.93
CA PHE A 118 2.37 -5.48 9.78
C PHE A 118 2.94 -5.61 8.37
N LEU A 119 2.19 -5.23 7.33
CA LEU A 119 2.72 -5.17 5.96
C LEU A 119 3.85 -4.13 5.82
N LEU A 120 3.72 -2.96 6.46
CA LEU A 120 4.78 -1.94 6.49
C LEU A 120 6.02 -2.43 7.24
N TRP A 121 5.85 -3.16 8.34
CA TRP A 121 6.97 -3.79 9.04
C TRP A 121 7.70 -4.81 8.17
N SER A 122 6.96 -5.70 7.49
CA SER A 122 7.53 -6.66 6.53
C SER A 122 8.25 -5.96 5.37
N TYR A 123 7.69 -4.85 4.87
CA TYR A 123 8.34 -4.01 3.85
C TYR A 123 9.71 -3.51 4.35
N GLY A 124 9.78 -2.98 5.57
CA GLY A 124 11.04 -2.55 6.18
C GLY A 124 12.07 -3.68 6.27
N GLY A 125 11.64 -4.91 6.57
CA GLY A 125 12.50 -6.10 6.57
C GLY A 125 13.12 -6.40 5.19
N ILE A 126 12.31 -6.35 4.12
CA ILE A 126 12.77 -6.54 2.74
C ILE A 126 13.76 -5.43 2.34
N GLN A 127 13.47 -4.18 2.72
CA GLN A 127 14.32 -3.03 2.47
C GLN A 127 15.69 -3.16 3.12
N PHE A 128 15.72 -3.57 4.40
CA PHE A 128 16.98 -3.81 5.12
C PHE A 128 17.81 -4.91 4.46
N TYR A 129 17.18 -6.02 4.07
CA TYR A 129 17.87 -7.11 3.39
C TYR A 129 18.52 -6.66 2.08
N GLN A 130 17.82 -5.88 1.26
CA GLN A 130 18.37 -5.39 0.00
C GLN A 130 19.47 -4.35 0.20
N THR A 131 19.27 -3.43 1.14
CA THR A 131 20.25 -2.38 1.47
C THR A 131 21.55 -2.97 1.99
N THR A 132 21.48 -3.98 2.88
CA THR A 132 22.66 -4.66 3.42
C THR A 132 23.36 -5.54 2.40
N THR A 133 22.60 -6.24 1.54
CA THR A 133 23.19 -7.01 0.43
C THR A 133 23.91 -6.09 -0.54
N ALA A 134 23.31 -4.97 -0.94
CA ALA A 134 23.94 -3.98 -1.80
C ALA A 134 25.24 -3.42 -1.17
N SER A 135 25.21 -3.04 0.11
CA SER A 135 26.40 -2.54 0.80
C SER A 135 27.54 -3.58 0.85
N LYS A 136 27.23 -4.86 1.10
CA LYS A 136 28.23 -5.94 1.07
C LYS A 136 28.84 -6.12 -0.31
N ASP A 137 28.01 -6.16 -1.35
CA ASP A 137 28.46 -6.32 -2.73
C ASP A 137 29.41 -5.17 -3.15
N PHE A 138 29.10 -3.93 -2.75
CA PHE A 138 29.95 -2.76 -2.96
C PHE A 138 31.31 -2.88 -2.26
N ASN A 139 31.31 -3.30 -0.99
CA ASN A 139 32.54 -3.45 -0.21
C ASN A 139 33.44 -4.56 -0.79
N THR A 140 32.87 -5.69 -1.21
CA THR A 140 33.61 -6.79 -1.83
C THR A 140 34.28 -6.33 -3.13
N PHE A 141 33.54 -5.63 -3.99
CA PHE A 141 34.08 -5.13 -5.27
C PHE A 141 35.23 -4.12 -5.06
N LYS A 142 35.09 -3.22 -4.08
CA LYS A 142 36.16 -2.27 -3.71
C LYS A 142 37.44 -3.01 -3.28
N MET A 143 37.31 -4.06 -2.47
CA MET A 143 38.46 -4.82 -1.96
C MET A 143 39.14 -5.67 -3.04
N GLU A 144 38.36 -6.27 -3.94
CA GLU A 144 38.87 -7.24 -4.91
C GLU A 144 39.43 -6.57 -6.19
N LYS A 145 38.74 -5.55 -6.71
CA LYS A 145 39.01 -5.04 -8.07
C LYS A 145 39.57 -3.62 -8.12
N LEU A 146 39.20 -2.75 -7.17
CA LEU A 146 39.45 -1.31 -7.27
C LEU A 146 39.68 -0.64 -5.90
N SER A 147 40.76 -1.02 -5.21
CA SER A 147 41.13 -0.45 -3.90
C SER A 147 41.43 1.05 -3.92
N GLU A 148 41.89 1.56 -5.06
CA GLU A 148 42.24 2.97 -5.28
C GLU A 148 41.03 3.87 -5.53
N ILE A 149 39.87 3.31 -5.91
CA ILE A 149 38.68 4.10 -6.19
C ILE A 149 37.92 4.35 -4.90
N ASP A 150 37.56 5.61 -4.65
CA ASP A 150 36.79 6.00 -3.49
C ASP A 150 35.31 5.62 -3.63
N LEU A 151 35.04 4.32 -3.67
CA LEU A 151 33.69 3.79 -3.58
C LEU A 151 33.22 3.90 -2.13
N GLN A 152 32.16 4.65 -1.89
CA GLN A 152 31.58 4.82 -0.56
C GLN A 152 30.10 4.45 -0.56
N PHE A 153 29.71 3.66 0.43
CA PHE A 153 28.33 3.44 0.81
C PHE A 153 28.14 4.04 2.20
N SER A 154 27.20 4.96 2.37
CA SER A 154 27.10 5.73 3.61
C SER A 154 26.82 4.80 4.80
N PRO A 155 27.69 4.77 5.83
CA PRO A 155 27.59 3.81 6.93
C PRO A 155 26.35 4.04 7.79
N ILE A 156 25.69 5.21 7.66
CA ILE A 156 24.51 5.58 8.43
C ILE A 156 23.20 4.97 7.89
N VAL A 157 23.18 4.53 6.63
CA VAL A 157 21.96 4.04 5.96
C VAL A 157 21.43 2.75 6.59
N ILE A 158 22.32 1.78 6.87
CA ILE A 158 21.98 0.49 7.49
C ILE A 158 21.40 0.65 8.91
N PRO A 159 22.05 1.36 9.85
CA PRO A 159 21.53 1.50 11.21
C PRO A 159 20.20 2.28 11.26
N ILE A 160 20.00 3.28 10.40
CA ILE A 160 18.70 3.97 10.31
C ILE A 160 17.62 3.00 9.82
N THR A 161 17.87 2.25 8.75
CA THR A 161 16.89 1.27 8.22
C THR A 161 16.53 0.21 9.27
N LEU A 162 17.52 -0.24 10.05
CA LEU A 162 17.29 -1.15 11.17
C LEU A 162 16.42 -0.52 12.27
N THR A 163 16.68 0.75 12.60
CA THR A 163 15.89 1.52 13.57
C THR A 163 14.42 1.63 13.14
N ILE A 164 14.17 1.86 11.84
CA ILE A 164 12.82 1.92 11.27
C ILE A 164 12.08 0.58 11.45
N ILE A 165 12.75 -0.56 11.26
CA ILE A 165 12.13 -1.89 11.48
C ILE A 165 11.66 -2.04 12.93
N PHE A 166 12.51 -1.73 13.90
CA PHE A 166 12.15 -1.85 15.31
C PHE A 166 11.03 -0.89 15.70
N LEU A 167 11.07 0.34 15.18
CA LEU A 167 10.01 1.32 15.37
C LEU A 167 8.67 0.80 14.83
N LEU A 168 8.65 0.27 13.60
CA LEU A 168 7.44 -0.26 12.97
C LEU A 168 6.92 -1.54 13.65
N ALA A 169 7.80 -2.37 14.21
CA ALA A 169 7.39 -3.52 15.00
C ALA A 169 6.63 -3.06 16.26
N ALA A 170 7.19 -2.09 16.99
CA ALA A 170 6.58 -1.54 18.19
C ALA A 170 5.24 -0.85 17.87
N THR A 171 5.17 -0.05 16.80
CA THR A 171 3.93 0.60 16.41
C THR A 171 2.89 -0.40 15.90
N SER A 172 3.27 -1.47 15.20
CA SER A 172 2.33 -2.52 14.75
C SER A 172 1.62 -3.22 15.91
N ILE A 173 2.36 -3.55 16.97
CA ILE A 173 1.79 -4.13 18.20
C ILE A 173 0.85 -3.13 18.87
N PHE A 174 1.28 -1.86 18.95
CA PHE A 174 0.47 -0.79 19.53
C PHE A 174 -0.83 -0.55 18.74
N PHE A 175 -0.77 -0.51 17.40
CA PHE A 175 -1.94 -0.40 16.54
C PHE A 175 -2.89 -1.59 16.67
N SER A 176 -2.37 -2.80 16.88
CA SER A 176 -3.20 -3.98 17.15
C SER A 176 -3.97 -3.85 18.47
N PHE A 177 -3.34 -3.33 19.52
CA PHE A 177 -4.01 -3.04 20.78
C PHE A 177 -5.10 -1.97 20.65
N ILE A 178 -4.78 -0.86 19.98
CA ILE A 178 -5.76 0.21 19.70
C ILE A 178 -6.90 -0.33 18.85
N ALA A 179 -6.59 -1.15 17.84
CA ALA A 179 -7.58 -1.74 16.96
C ALA A 179 -8.60 -2.57 17.74
N HIS A 180 -8.14 -3.35 18.72
CA HIS A 180 -9.03 -4.10 19.61
C HIS A 180 -9.97 -3.19 20.43
N LYS A 181 -9.45 -2.09 21.00
CA LYS A 181 -10.27 -1.13 21.77
C LYS A 181 -11.29 -0.41 20.90
N LEU A 182 -10.87 0.07 19.72
CA LEU A 182 -11.78 0.74 18.79
C LEU A 182 -12.81 -0.23 18.18
N TYR A 183 -12.46 -1.50 17.98
CA TYR A 183 -13.39 -2.52 17.51
C TYR A 183 -14.55 -2.73 18.50
N GLN A 184 -14.26 -2.76 19.80
CA GLN A 184 -15.30 -2.86 20.83
C GLN A 184 -16.22 -1.64 20.84
N GLU A 185 -15.64 -0.44 20.75
CA GLU A 185 -16.39 0.82 20.78
C GLU A 185 -17.28 1.01 19.55
N TYR A 186 -16.73 0.76 18.35
CA TYR A 186 -17.47 0.91 17.10
C TYR A 186 -18.43 -0.26 16.86
N GLY A 187 -18.14 -1.44 17.39
CA GLY A 187 -19.09 -2.56 17.38
C GLY A 187 -20.38 -2.18 18.12
N TRP A 188 -20.25 -1.45 19.22
CA TRP A 188 -21.40 -0.97 19.98
C TRP A 188 -22.17 0.14 19.23
N SER A 189 -21.48 1.11 18.63
CA SER A 189 -22.15 2.16 17.82
C SER A 189 -22.85 1.60 16.59
N LEU A 190 -22.25 0.62 15.90
CA LEU A 190 -22.83 -0.06 14.75
C LEU A 190 -24.12 -0.81 15.09
N TYR A 191 -24.15 -1.48 16.25
CA TYR A 191 -25.37 -2.16 16.71
C TYR A 191 -26.51 -1.16 16.91
N LYS A 192 -26.24 0.00 17.54
CA LYS A 192 -27.28 1.02 17.78
C LYS A 192 -27.83 1.61 16.48
N ARG A 193 -27.01 1.74 15.44
CA ARG A 193 -27.42 2.31 14.15
C ARG A 193 -28.27 1.36 13.30
N ILE A 194 -27.91 0.07 13.24
CA ILE A 194 -28.55 -0.90 12.33
C ILE A 194 -29.72 -1.66 13.00
N GLY A 195 -29.80 -1.69 14.33
CA GLY A 195 -30.85 -2.45 15.04
C GLY A 195 -30.53 -3.94 15.14
N ALA A 196 -31.52 -4.81 15.32
CA ALA A 196 -31.30 -6.24 15.58
C ALA A 196 -31.20 -7.13 14.31
N ASP A 197 -31.42 -6.59 13.11
CA ASP A 197 -31.40 -7.39 11.88
C ASP A 197 -29.97 -7.87 11.55
N VAL A 198 -29.76 -9.18 11.73
CA VAL A 198 -28.48 -9.85 11.51
C VAL A 198 -28.13 -9.94 10.02
N GLN A 199 -29.13 -10.07 9.14
CA GLN A 199 -28.90 -10.21 7.71
C GLN A 199 -28.43 -8.89 7.10
N MET A 200 -29.10 -7.78 7.43
CA MET A 200 -28.68 -6.44 6.99
C MET A 200 -27.28 -6.07 7.49
N LYS A 201 -26.96 -6.38 8.75
CA LYS A 201 -25.60 -6.21 9.28
C LYS A 201 -24.55 -6.97 8.48
N LYS A 202 -24.85 -8.21 8.08
CA LYS A 202 -23.93 -9.03 7.29
C LYS A 202 -23.70 -8.44 5.91
N MET A 203 -24.77 -8.03 5.22
CA MET A 203 -24.66 -7.41 3.89
C MET A 203 -23.90 -6.09 3.92
N TYR A 204 -24.17 -5.25 4.93
CA TYR A 204 -23.47 -3.98 5.14
C TYR A 204 -21.97 -4.19 5.41
N LYS A 205 -21.61 -5.18 6.24
CA LYS A 205 -20.21 -5.54 6.49
C LYS A 205 -19.50 -5.98 5.21
N ILE A 206 -20.13 -6.83 4.40
CA ILE A 206 -19.56 -7.31 3.13
C ILE A 206 -19.30 -6.13 2.18
N TYR A 207 -20.24 -5.19 2.07
CA TYR A 207 -20.05 -3.98 1.26
C TYR A 207 -18.90 -3.11 1.76
N HIS A 208 -18.78 -2.90 3.07
CA HIS A 208 -17.66 -2.13 3.64
C HIS A 208 -16.31 -2.83 3.44
N VAL A 209 -16.27 -4.16 3.55
CA VAL A 209 -15.07 -4.95 3.19
C VAL A 209 -14.73 -4.76 1.71
N PHE A 210 -15.72 -4.80 0.82
CA PHE A 210 -15.51 -4.59 -0.61
C PHE A 210 -14.87 -3.22 -0.89
N VAL A 211 -15.46 -2.14 -0.37
CA VAL A 211 -14.94 -0.77 -0.56
C VAL A 211 -13.54 -0.62 0.02
N LEU A 212 -13.26 -1.27 1.16
CA LEU A 212 -11.96 -1.22 1.82
C LEU A 212 -10.88 -1.97 1.05
N ILE A 213 -11.18 -3.18 0.55
CA ILE A 213 -10.26 -3.92 -0.31
C ILE A 213 -10.01 -3.12 -1.60
N LEU A 214 -11.03 -2.48 -2.18
CA LEU A 214 -10.87 -1.64 -3.37
C LEU A 214 -9.92 -0.44 -3.13
N LYS A 215 -9.95 0.17 -1.94
CA LYS A 215 -8.96 1.20 -1.54
C LYS A 215 -7.54 0.64 -1.48
N LEU A 216 -7.37 -0.59 -0.97
CA LEU A 216 -6.07 -1.27 -0.96
C LEU A 216 -5.62 -1.66 -2.36
N ASP A 217 -6.53 -2.13 -3.23
CA ASP A 217 -6.24 -2.47 -4.61
C ASP A 217 -5.68 -1.25 -5.34
N VAL A 218 -6.32 -0.08 -5.24
CA VAL A 218 -5.80 1.16 -5.83
C VAL A 218 -4.38 1.44 -5.35
N PHE A 219 -4.13 1.31 -4.04
CA PHE A 219 -2.81 1.56 -3.47
C PHE A 219 -1.74 0.58 -3.97
N PHE A 220 -1.97 -0.73 -3.83
CA PHE A 220 -1.00 -1.75 -4.24
C PHE A 220 -0.77 -1.75 -5.75
N PHE A 221 -1.83 -1.49 -6.52
CA PHE A 221 -1.74 -1.34 -7.96
C PHE A 221 -0.89 -0.13 -8.38
N LEU A 222 -1.10 1.04 -7.76
CA LEU A 222 -0.29 2.23 -8.02
C LEU A 222 1.16 2.00 -7.62
N MET A 223 1.42 1.36 -6.48
CA MET A 223 2.78 1.02 -6.06
C MET A 223 3.47 0.07 -7.04
N PHE A 224 2.77 -1.01 -7.45
CA PHE A 224 3.30 -1.98 -8.39
C PHE A 224 3.55 -1.38 -9.78
N SER A 225 2.63 -0.55 -10.27
CA SER A 225 2.78 0.12 -11.55
C SER A 225 3.87 1.19 -11.50
N GLY A 226 3.99 1.96 -10.40
CA GLY A 226 5.00 3.00 -10.23
C GLY A 226 6.43 2.44 -10.30
N GLN A 227 6.72 1.35 -9.60
CA GLN A 227 8.04 0.72 -9.64
C GLN A 227 8.37 0.10 -11.00
N LEU A 228 7.40 -0.49 -11.70
CA LEU A 228 7.61 -1.01 -13.05
C LEU A 228 7.82 0.11 -14.06
N LEU A 229 7.02 1.17 -13.99
CA LEU A 229 7.13 2.34 -14.86
C LEU A 229 8.52 2.98 -14.72
N PHE A 230 9.03 3.13 -13.49
CA PHE A 230 10.39 3.62 -13.27
C PHE A 230 11.44 2.75 -13.97
N LEU A 231 11.33 1.42 -13.84
CA LEU A 231 12.27 0.48 -14.47
C LEU A 231 12.21 0.55 -16.00
N VAL A 232 11.01 0.65 -16.57
CA VAL A 232 10.77 0.65 -18.01
C VAL A 232 11.22 1.97 -18.65
N ILE A 233 11.06 3.11 -17.98
CA ILE A 233 11.55 4.41 -18.50
C ILE A 233 13.07 4.39 -18.73
N ILE A 234 13.80 3.63 -17.91
CA ILE A 234 15.26 3.73 -17.83
C ILE A 234 15.94 2.62 -18.62
N PHE A 235 15.36 1.41 -18.59
CA PHE A 235 15.99 0.22 -19.17
C PHE A 235 15.21 -0.39 -20.34
N SER A 236 14.17 0.26 -20.86
CA SER A 236 13.34 -0.29 -21.93
C SER A 236 12.98 0.73 -23.01
N SER A 237 12.45 0.22 -24.13
CA SER A 237 12.05 1.03 -25.27
C SER A 237 10.77 1.81 -25.00
N ALA A 238 10.58 2.93 -25.71
CA ALA A 238 9.38 3.76 -25.62
C ALA A 238 8.07 2.98 -25.83
N GLN A 239 8.10 1.91 -26.64
CA GLN A 239 6.94 1.04 -26.86
C GLN A 239 6.50 0.31 -25.59
N ASP A 240 7.46 -0.21 -24.80
CA ASP A 240 7.18 -0.91 -23.55
C ASP A 240 6.55 0.03 -22.50
N ILE A 241 7.00 1.30 -22.50
CA ILE A 241 6.44 2.35 -21.63
C ILE A 241 4.96 2.58 -21.97
N ILE A 242 4.66 2.80 -23.27
CA ILE A 242 3.30 3.07 -23.74
C ILE A 242 2.37 1.90 -23.41
N ILE A 243 2.80 0.67 -23.69
CA ILE A 243 2.00 -0.53 -23.39
C ILE A 243 1.74 -0.63 -21.89
N HIS A 244 2.75 -0.42 -21.05
CA HIS A 244 2.58 -0.53 -19.60
C HIS A 244 1.65 0.56 -19.03
N VAL A 245 1.76 1.80 -19.52
CA VAL A 245 0.91 2.93 -19.10
C VAL A 245 -0.55 2.68 -19.50
N ILE A 246 -0.80 2.27 -20.74
CA ILE A 246 -2.16 1.98 -21.21
C ILE A 246 -2.77 0.80 -20.42
N ALA A 247 -2.02 -0.31 -20.31
CA ALA A 247 -2.51 -1.50 -19.63
C ALA A 247 -2.74 -1.27 -18.13
N SER A 248 -1.81 -0.58 -17.47
CA SER A 248 -1.88 -0.42 -16.02
C SER A 248 -2.79 0.76 -15.67
N ILE A 249 -2.45 1.98 -16.10
CA ILE A 249 -3.14 3.18 -15.64
C ILE A 249 -4.56 3.26 -16.23
N LEU A 250 -4.74 3.09 -17.53
CA LEU A 250 -6.06 3.28 -18.15
C LEU A 250 -7.00 2.10 -17.84
N ILE A 251 -6.61 0.89 -18.20
CA ILE A 251 -7.50 -0.28 -18.05
C ILE A 251 -7.71 -0.60 -16.57
N GLY A 252 -6.66 -0.57 -15.75
CA GLY A 252 -6.76 -0.83 -14.31
C GLY A 252 -7.63 0.18 -13.56
N SER A 253 -7.46 1.48 -13.82
CA SER A 253 -8.28 2.50 -13.15
C SER A 253 -9.75 2.42 -13.56
N VAL A 254 -10.04 2.26 -14.85
CA VAL A 254 -11.41 2.10 -15.36
C VAL A 254 -12.09 0.90 -14.72
N LEU A 255 -11.37 -0.22 -14.58
CA LEU A 255 -11.88 -1.43 -13.97
C LEU A 255 -12.23 -1.24 -12.48
N LEU A 256 -11.40 -0.53 -11.72
CA LEU A 256 -11.68 -0.23 -10.30
C LEU A 256 -12.86 0.74 -10.14
N VAL A 257 -12.97 1.76 -11.00
CA VAL A 257 -14.13 2.67 -11.00
C VAL A 257 -15.41 1.93 -11.36
N LEU A 258 -15.35 1.06 -12.39
CA LEU A 258 -16.47 0.20 -12.78
C LEU A 258 -16.91 -0.69 -11.61
N ALA A 259 -15.97 -1.26 -10.86
CA ALA A 259 -16.26 -2.10 -9.70
C ALA A 259 -17.08 -1.36 -8.63
N TYR A 260 -16.61 -0.17 -8.24
CA TYR A 260 -17.28 0.66 -7.25
C TYR A 260 -18.68 1.07 -7.73
N TRP A 261 -18.79 1.53 -8.98
CA TRP A 261 -20.06 1.94 -9.57
C TRP A 261 -21.05 0.78 -9.71
N ALA A 262 -20.59 -0.40 -10.14
CA ALA A 262 -21.43 -1.57 -10.34
C ALA A 262 -22.01 -2.10 -9.04
N VAL A 263 -21.19 -2.20 -7.97
CA VAL A 263 -21.66 -2.66 -6.66
C VAL A 263 -22.58 -1.62 -6.01
N LYS A 264 -22.27 -0.32 -6.10
CA LYS A 264 -23.11 0.75 -5.55
C LYS A 264 -24.51 0.79 -6.17
N ASN A 265 -24.60 0.55 -7.48
CA ASN A 265 -25.87 0.58 -8.20
C ASN A 265 -26.60 -0.76 -8.24
N GLU A 266 -26.04 -1.82 -7.64
CA GLU A 266 -26.53 -3.20 -7.74
C GLU A 266 -26.65 -3.70 -9.20
N ASN A 267 -25.77 -3.22 -10.10
CA ASN A 267 -25.76 -3.60 -11.51
C ASN A 267 -25.09 -4.97 -11.72
N ARG A 268 -25.91 -5.99 -12.01
CA ARG A 268 -25.46 -7.37 -12.23
C ARG A 268 -24.44 -7.50 -13.36
N TRP A 269 -24.70 -6.87 -14.50
CA TRP A 269 -23.82 -6.92 -15.67
C TRP A 269 -22.48 -6.23 -15.40
N GLY A 270 -22.50 -5.12 -14.66
CA GLY A 270 -21.29 -4.41 -14.26
C GLY A 270 -20.38 -5.27 -13.37
N VAL A 271 -20.95 -6.01 -12.41
CA VAL A 271 -20.15 -6.90 -11.54
C VAL A 271 -19.60 -8.11 -12.31
N ILE A 272 -20.38 -8.70 -13.22
CA ILE A 272 -19.90 -9.80 -14.07
C ILE A 272 -18.74 -9.33 -14.95
N SER A 273 -18.87 -8.16 -15.58
CA SER A 273 -17.81 -7.56 -16.39
C SER A 273 -16.55 -7.28 -15.55
N PHE A 274 -16.70 -6.76 -14.33
CA PHE A 274 -15.59 -6.57 -13.40
C PHE A 274 -14.89 -7.89 -13.04
N ILE A 275 -15.64 -8.96 -12.73
CA ILE A 275 -15.06 -10.27 -12.40
C ILE A 275 -14.24 -10.82 -13.58
N ILE A 276 -14.76 -10.72 -14.81
CA ILE A 276 -14.01 -11.13 -16.02
C ILE A 276 -12.72 -10.30 -16.14
N GLY A 277 -12.79 -9.00 -15.89
CA GLY A 277 -11.62 -8.12 -15.87
C GLY A 277 -10.62 -8.47 -14.76
N CYS A 278 -11.07 -8.89 -13.58
CA CYS A 278 -10.20 -9.38 -12.50
C CYS A 278 -9.41 -10.62 -12.95
N ILE A 279 -10.05 -11.56 -13.65
CA ILE A 279 -9.37 -12.74 -14.21
C ILE A 279 -8.29 -12.33 -15.21
N GLY A 280 -8.59 -11.37 -16.10
CA GLY A 280 -7.59 -10.81 -17.02
C GLY A 280 -6.42 -10.12 -16.30
N THR A 281 -6.72 -9.34 -15.26
CA THR A 281 -5.71 -8.66 -14.43
C THR A 281 -4.83 -9.65 -13.67
N LEU A 282 -5.42 -10.75 -13.19
CA LEU A 282 -4.69 -11.85 -12.55
C LEU A 282 -3.73 -12.51 -13.55
N GLY A 283 -4.18 -12.76 -14.77
CA GLY A 283 -3.31 -13.22 -15.87
C GLY A 283 -2.15 -12.26 -16.15
N TYR A 284 -2.42 -10.96 -16.20
CA TYR A 284 -1.39 -9.93 -16.38
C TYR A 284 -0.34 -9.94 -15.25
N PHE A 285 -0.75 -10.02 -13.98
CA PHE A 285 0.19 -10.11 -12.86
C PHE A 285 1.04 -11.38 -12.93
N ILE A 286 0.46 -12.52 -13.30
CA ILE A 286 1.20 -13.77 -13.49
C ILE A 286 2.23 -13.62 -14.62
N LEU A 287 1.84 -13.09 -15.78
CA LEU A 287 2.76 -12.87 -16.91
C LEU A 287 3.93 -11.95 -16.52
N LYS A 288 3.66 -10.88 -15.75
CA LYS A 288 4.72 -10.01 -15.24
C LYS A 288 5.61 -10.71 -14.22
N LEU A 289 5.04 -11.48 -13.30
CA LEU A 289 5.80 -12.26 -12.31
C LEU A 289 6.72 -13.28 -13.01
N VAL A 290 6.21 -13.99 -14.01
CA VAL A 290 6.98 -14.92 -14.84
C VAL A 290 8.07 -14.18 -15.61
N GLY A 291 7.75 -13.04 -16.24
CA GLY A 291 8.73 -12.21 -16.95
C GLY A 291 9.86 -11.70 -16.06
N ILE A 292 9.60 -11.40 -14.78
CA ILE A 292 10.63 -10.98 -13.83
C ILE A 292 11.64 -12.11 -13.54
N HIS A 293 11.22 -13.39 -13.61
CA HIS A 293 12.06 -14.55 -13.28
C HIS A 293 12.60 -15.31 -14.49
N LEU A 294 11.97 -15.20 -15.67
CA LEU A 294 12.45 -15.86 -16.89
C LEU A 294 13.49 -15.03 -17.66
N ASN A 295 13.50 -13.70 -17.53
CA ASN A 295 14.49 -12.84 -18.18
C ASN A 295 15.85 -12.83 -17.46
N VAL A 296 16.22 -13.96 -16.86
CA VAL A 296 17.49 -14.14 -16.15
C VAL A 296 18.49 -14.71 -17.13
N ASP A 297 19.28 -13.85 -17.76
CA ASP A 297 20.49 -14.31 -18.44
C ASP A 297 21.62 -14.41 -17.42
N HIS A 298 21.88 -15.64 -16.96
CA HIS A 298 22.99 -15.94 -16.04
C HIS A 298 24.36 -15.65 -16.67
N ASN A 299 24.47 -15.61 -18.00
CA ASN A 299 25.73 -15.38 -18.69
C ASN A 299 26.05 -13.89 -18.87
N ASN A 300 25.04 -13.02 -18.84
CA ASN A 300 25.20 -11.55 -18.95
C ASN A 300 24.29 -10.80 -17.96
N PRO A 301 24.72 -10.64 -16.68
CA PRO A 301 23.94 -9.92 -15.67
C PRO A 301 23.71 -8.43 -16.01
N VAL A 302 24.48 -7.89 -16.97
CA VAL A 302 24.31 -6.55 -17.52
C VAL A 302 23.00 -6.39 -18.29
N ASP A 303 22.46 -7.46 -18.90
CA ASP A 303 21.22 -7.39 -19.68
C ASP A 303 19.97 -7.61 -18.84
N ASP A 304 20.13 -8.04 -17.57
CA ASP A 304 19.02 -8.18 -16.64
C ASP A 304 18.49 -6.79 -16.25
N ARG A 305 17.25 -6.51 -16.70
CA ARG A 305 16.53 -5.26 -16.44
C ARG A 305 16.01 -5.19 -15.00
N TYR A 306 15.78 -6.34 -14.38
CA TYR A 306 15.16 -6.44 -13.05
C TYR A 306 16.21 -6.60 -11.93
N LEU A 307 17.50 -6.50 -12.28
CA LEU A 307 18.61 -6.63 -11.35
C LEU A 307 18.50 -5.58 -10.23
N GLY A 308 18.48 -6.04 -8.98
CA GLY A 308 18.32 -5.16 -7.80
C GLY A 308 16.87 -4.76 -7.48
N SER A 309 15.91 -5.08 -8.35
CA SER A 309 14.50 -4.76 -8.15
C SER A 309 13.61 -6.00 -7.97
N ARG A 310 14.12 -7.18 -8.32
CA ARG A 310 13.37 -8.44 -8.37
C ARG A 310 12.65 -8.76 -7.06
N ILE A 311 13.32 -8.66 -5.92
CA ILE A 311 12.73 -9.06 -4.63
C ILE A 311 11.49 -8.18 -4.33
N PHE A 312 11.60 -6.86 -4.44
CA PHE A 312 10.46 -5.96 -4.24
C PHE A 312 9.36 -6.17 -5.27
N LEU A 313 9.72 -6.26 -6.56
CA LEU A 313 8.75 -6.47 -7.63
C LEU A 313 7.94 -7.76 -7.41
N THR A 314 8.61 -8.85 -7.06
CA THR A 314 7.95 -10.13 -6.78
C THR A 314 7.07 -10.05 -5.54
N SER A 315 7.53 -9.45 -4.44
CA SER A 315 6.71 -9.29 -3.22
C SER A 315 5.45 -8.47 -3.48
N PHE A 316 5.53 -7.38 -4.24
CA PHE A 316 4.36 -6.59 -4.61
C PHE A 316 3.43 -7.30 -5.58
N ALA A 317 3.97 -8.03 -6.56
CA ALA A 317 3.17 -8.83 -7.48
C ALA A 317 2.35 -9.88 -6.73
N LEU A 318 2.96 -10.57 -5.77
CA LEU A 318 2.28 -11.56 -4.92
C LEU A 318 1.17 -10.91 -4.07
N LEU A 319 1.42 -9.76 -3.46
CA LEU A 319 0.39 -9.03 -2.72
C LEU A 319 -0.76 -8.60 -3.64
N CYS A 320 -0.48 -8.09 -4.85
CA CYS A 320 -1.50 -7.72 -5.82
C CYS A 320 -2.37 -8.92 -6.23
N ILE A 321 -1.77 -10.11 -6.41
CA ILE A 321 -2.52 -11.35 -6.70
C ILE A 321 -3.44 -11.72 -5.53
N ILE A 322 -2.93 -11.67 -4.29
CA ILE A 322 -3.73 -11.98 -3.09
C ILE A 322 -4.91 -11.03 -2.93
N PHE A 323 -4.67 -9.72 -3.09
CA PHE A 323 -5.73 -8.72 -3.02
C PHE A 323 -6.74 -8.88 -4.14
N ASN A 324 -6.30 -9.07 -5.39
CA ASN A 324 -7.19 -9.29 -6.54
C ASN A 324 -8.12 -10.51 -6.34
N ILE A 325 -7.60 -11.64 -5.86
CA ILE A 325 -8.41 -12.82 -5.54
C ILE A 325 -9.41 -12.50 -4.43
N SER A 326 -8.97 -11.81 -3.38
CA SER A 326 -9.84 -11.38 -2.28
C SER A 326 -10.96 -10.45 -2.77
N THR A 327 -10.66 -9.51 -3.66
CA THR A 327 -11.64 -8.61 -4.29
C THR A 327 -12.66 -9.37 -5.10
N MET A 328 -12.21 -10.35 -5.89
CA MET A 328 -13.10 -11.20 -6.69
C MET A 328 -14.07 -11.98 -5.81
N ILE A 329 -13.59 -12.58 -4.71
CA ILE A 329 -14.43 -13.32 -3.74
C ILE A 329 -15.48 -12.39 -3.12
N VAL A 330 -15.05 -11.22 -2.64
CA VAL A 330 -15.96 -10.29 -1.96
C VAL A 330 -16.95 -9.66 -2.94
N ALA A 331 -16.54 -9.35 -4.18
CA ALA A 331 -17.44 -8.88 -5.24
C ALA A 331 -18.53 -9.91 -5.55
N PHE A 332 -18.18 -11.20 -5.60
CA PHE A 332 -19.16 -12.27 -5.77
C PHE A 332 -20.13 -12.38 -4.57
N LEU A 333 -19.65 -12.19 -3.34
CA LEU A 333 -20.52 -12.14 -2.16
C LEU A 333 -21.47 -10.92 -2.20
N CYS A 334 -21.00 -9.75 -2.66
CA CYS A 334 -21.86 -8.60 -2.92
C CYS A 334 -22.93 -8.92 -3.96
N TYR A 335 -22.56 -9.54 -5.08
CA TYR A 335 -23.49 -9.92 -6.15
C TYR A 335 -24.63 -10.82 -5.66
N LYS A 336 -24.33 -11.82 -4.82
CA LYS A 336 -25.34 -12.71 -4.23
C LYS A 336 -26.33 -12.00 -3.30
N ASN A 337 -25.98 -10.83 -2.79
CA ASN A 337 -26.78 -10.06 -1.85
C ASN A 337 -27.64 -8.96 -2.52
N PHE A 338 -27.60 -8.83 -3.85
CA PHE A 338 -28.35 -7.80 -4.58
C PHE A 338 -29.88 -7.96 -4.45
N ASN A 339 -30.61 -6.84 -4.55
CA ASN A 339 -32.08 -6.73 -4.44
C ASN A 339 -32.66 -7.04 -3.05
N ARG A 340 -31.83 -7.00 -2.00
CA ARG A 340 -32.27 -7.24 -0.62
C ARG A 340 -32.44 -5.96 0.20
N GLY A 341 -32.52 -4.78 -0.44
CA GLY A 341 -32.74 -3.49 0.23
C GLY A 341 -31.49 -2.79 0.79
N LEU A 342 -30.28 -3.28 0.44
CA LEU A 342 -29.01 -2.71 0.89
C LEU A 342 -28.78 -1.29 0.31
N LYS A 343 -29.19 -1.05 -0.94
CA LYS A 343 -29.05 0.24 -1.63
C LYS A 343 -29.65 1.43 -0.87
N HIS A 344 -30.79 1.26 -0.21
CA HIS A 344 -31.46 2.32 0.56
C HIS A 344 -30.59 2.73 1.76
N HIS A 345 -30.07 1.77 2.52
CA HIS A 345 -29.22 2.04 3.70
C HIS A 345 -27.84 2.63 3.37
N ILE A 346 -27.33 2.38 2.16
CA ILE A 346 -26.06 2.97 1.68
C ILE A 346 -26.27 4.42 1.23
N ASN A 347 -27.36 4.71 0.52
CA ASN A 347 -27.64 6.05 0.01
C ASN A 347 -28.23 6.99 1.08
N ASP A 348 -28.96 6.45 2.06
CA ASP A 348 -29.61 7.20 3.14
C ASP A 348 -28.82 7.17 4.46
N SER A 349 -27.50 6.88 4.42
CA SER A 349 -26.67 7.09 5.61
C SER A 349 -26.74 8.57 6.01
N PRO A 350 -27.32 8.90 7.18
CA PRO A 350 -27.52 10.29 7.56
C PRO A 350 -26.16 10.95 7.74
N ARG A 351 -26.03 12.20 7.30
CA ARG A 351 -24.86 13.01 7.62
C ARG A 351 -24.78 13.15 9.16
N PRO A 352 -23.60 13.35 9.75
CA PRO A 352 -23.46 13.55 11.20
C PRO A 352 -24.43 14.60 11.78
N ASP A 353 -24.83 15.56 10.96
CA ASP A 353 -25.80 16.63 11.27
C ASP A 353 -27.21 16.10 11.65
N ASP A 354 -27.63 14.97 11.08
CA ASP A 354 -28.95 14.37 11.35
C ASP A 354 -28.99 13.61 12.69
N ILE A 355 -27.83 13.21 13.21
CA ILE A 355 -27.74 12.51 14.51
C ILE A 355 -27.80 13.52 15.66
N LEU A 356 -27.28 14.73 15.43
CA LEU A 356 -27.36 15.84 16.40
C LEU A 356 -28.77 16.43 16.48
N SER A 357 -29.50 16.49 15.36
CA SER A 357 -30.90 16.97 15.35
C SER A 357 -31.87 16.02 16.05
N VAL A 358 -31.64 14.70 15.98
CA VAL A 358 -32.41 13.69 16.73
C VAL A 358 -32.11 13.73 18.23
N SER A 359 -30.90 14.10 18.64
CA SER A 359 -30.53 14.21 20.06
C SER A 359 -31.11 15.43 20.77
N HIS A 360 -31.61 16.43 20.03
CA HIS A 360 -32.16 17.68 20.55
C HIS A 360 -33.68 17.79 20.46
N GLN A 361 -34.40 16.74 20.03
CA GLN A 361 -35.85 16.70 20.18
C GLN A 361 -36.20 16.49 21.66
N PRO A 362 -36.88 17.44 22.33
CA PRO A 362 -37.44 17.17 23.65
C PRO A 362 -38.44 16.02 23.52
N LYS A 363 -38.36 15.05 24.44
CA LYS A 363 -39.39 14.00 24.61
C LYS A 363 -40.74 14.67 24.94
N ASN A 364 -41.49 15.10 23.94
CA ASN A 364 -42.89 15.43 24.08
C ASN A 364 -43.75 14.28 23.58
N SER A 365 -44.14 13.45 24.55
CA SER A 365 -45.42 12.74 24.67
C SER A 365 -46.15 12.37 23.37
N ARG A 366 -46.11 11.08 23.03
CA ARG A 366 -47.28 10.24 22.73
C ARG A 366 -46.85 8.78 22.93
N LEU A 367 -47.09 8.28 24.15
CA LEU A 367 -47.06 6.84 24.43
C LEU A 367 -48.11 6.16 23.55
N PRO A 368 -47.81 5.04 22.86
CA PRO A 368 -48.86 4.24 22.24
C PRO A 368 -49.75 3.67 23.35
N GLN A 369 -51.05 3.93 23.21
CA GLN A 369 -52.12 3.53 24.10
C GLN A 369 -52.08 2.01 24.33
N ARG A 370 -51.86 1.63 25.59
CA ARG A 370 -51.89 0.24 26.08
C ARG A 370 -53.33 -0.25 25.99
N TRP A 371 -53.60 -1.22 25.11
CA TRP A 371 -54.88 -1.92 25.09
C TRP A 371 -54.93 -2.83 26.32
N SER A 372 -55.77 -2.48 27.29
CA SER A 372 -56.21 -3.41 28.33
C SER A 372 -57.32 -4.28 27.74
N LEU A 373 -57.13 -5.59 27.78
CA LEU A 373 -58.21 -6.56 27.62
C LEU A 373 -58.96 -6.61 28.95
N GLU A 374 -60.20 -6.12 28.94
CA GLU A 374 -61.28 -6.65 29.78
C GLU A 374 -62.14 -7.56 28.90
#